data_AF-A0A2N2JCP5-F1
#
_entry.id   AF-A0A2N2JCP5-F1
#
_cell.length_a   1.000
_cell.length_b   1.000
_cell.length_c   1.000
_cell.angle_alpha   90.00
_cell.angle_beta   90.00
_cell.angle_gamma   90.00
#
_symmetry.space_group_name_H-M   'P 1'
#
loop_
_entity.id
_entity.type
_entity.pdbx_description
1 polymer ?
#
loop_
_entity_poly.entity_id
_entity_poly.type
_entity_poly.pdbx_seq_one_letter_code
_entity_poly.pdbx_strand_id
1 'polypeptide(L)'
;MARLFTIAALCAALVACKGSDAPPPAAAPASAPVGAVAPAGRPAVAEARLGKLADALDAYLKIHMEYPDLLEVLIRDDLAKPADFDDPWGHRVDYTRRASQAYLLCSRGRDNLPKTEDDVCLPGLPGKR
;
A
#
# COMPACT_ATOMS: atom_id res chain seq x y z
N MET A 1 -39.92 -40.65 -34.39
CA MET A 1 -40.66 -40.28 -33.16
C MET A 1 -40.00 -39.00 -32.63
N ALA A 2 -40.40 -37.79 -33.06
CA ALA A 2 -41.38 -36.90 -32.38
C ALA A 2 -41.13 -36.83 -30.86
N ARG A 3 -40.73 -35.71 -30.23
CA ARG A 3 -41.47 -34.44 -30.04
C ARG A 3 -40.48 -33.34 -29.56
N LEU A 4 -40.30 -32.23 -30.29
CA LEU A 4 -40.81 -30.88 -29.97
C LEU A 4 -41.61 -30.74 -28.67
N PHE A 5 -41.10 -29.92 -27.73
CA PHE A 5 -41.93 -29.03 -26.91
C PHE A 5 -41.19 -27.73 -26.61
N THR A 6 -41.68 -26.69 -27.28
CA THR A 6 -41.60 -25.27 -26.97
C THR A 6 -42.44 -24.96 -25.71
N ILE A 7 -42.03 -23.95 -24.91
CA ILE A 7 -42.82 -22.92 -24.19
C ILE A 7 -41.76 -22.13 -23.37
N ALA A 8 -41.33 -20.92 -23.72
CA ALA A 8 -42.02 -19.63 -23.86
C ALA A 8 -42.44 -19.01 -22.52
N ALA A 9 -41.86 -17.82 -22.26
CA ALA A 9 -42.49 -16.66 -21.60
C ALA A 9 -42.68 -16.78 -20.07
N LEU A 10 -42.65 -15.73 -19.25
CA LEU A 10 -42.48 -14.29 -19.37
C LEU A 10 -42.29 -13.83 -17.91
N CYS A 11 -41.39 -12.89 -17.62
CA CYS A 11 -41.65 -11.93 -16.55
C CYS A 11 -40.84 -10.67 -16.81
N ALA A 12 -41.50 -9.73 -17.47
CA ALA A 12 -41.08 -8.35 -17.60
C ALA A 12 -41.69 -7.55 -16.45
N ALA A 13 -40.87 -6.75 -15.77
CA ALA A 13 -41.27 -5.49 -15.13
C ALA A 13 -39.99 -4.76 -14.68
N LEU A 14 -39.59 -3.73 -15.42
CA LEU A 14 -39.79 -2.32 -15.03
C LEU A 14 -38.91 -1.89 -13.85
N VAL A 15 -37.83 -1.15 -14.13
CA VAL A 15 -37.60 0.17 -13.55
C VAL A 15 -36.78 0.98 -14.56
N ALA A 16 -37.42 2.01 -15.10
CA ALA A 16 -36.77 3.11 -15.79
C ALA A 16 -36.32 4.12 -14.74
N CYS A 17 -35.03 4.45 -14.69
CA CYS A 17 -34.54 5.66 -14.04
C CYS A 17 -33.85 6.51 -15.11
N LYS A 18 -34.62 7.45 -15.68
CA LYS A 18 -34.13 8.60 -16.43
C LYS A 18 -34.32 9.81 -15.53
N GLY A 19 -33.23 10.45 -15.15
CA GLY A 19 -33.24 11.64 -14.30
C GLY A 19 -31.87 12.29 -14.29
N SER A 20 -31.71 13.28 -15.17
CA SER A 20 -30.64 14.27 -15.12
C SER A 20 -30.72 15.03 -13.79
N ASP A 21 -29.59 15.18 -13.10
CA ASP A 21 -29.25 16.40 -12.38
C ASP A 21 -27.75 16.36 -12.06
N ALA A 22 -27.01 17.35 -12.55
CA ALA A 22 -25.59 17.52 -12.25
C ALA A 22 -25.46 18.48 -11.05
N PRO A 23 -24.80 18.07 -9.95
CA PRO A 23 -24.33 19.01 -8.95
C PRO A 23 -22.88 19.47 -9.24
N PRO A 24 -22.48 20.64 -8.69
CA PRO A 24 -21.46 21.56 -9.20
C PRO A 24 -20.01 21.05 -9.09
N PRO A 25 -19.03 21.74 -9.73
CA PRO A 25 -17.61 21.48 -9.49
C PRO A 25 -17.31 21.67 -8.00
N ALA A 26 -17.02 20.57 -7.31
CA ALA A 26 -16.53 20.63 -5.95
C ALA A 26 -15.17 21.35 -5.99
N ALA A 27 -15.20 22.53 -5.37
CA ALA A 27 -14.09 23.44 -5.19
C ALA A 27 -12.79 22.73 -4.85
N ALA A 28 -11.70 23.18 -5.46
CA ALA A 28 -10.36 22.98 -4.95
C ALA A 28 -10.33 23.46 -3.47
N PRO A 29 -9.96 22.61 -2.50
CA PRO A 29 -9.49 23.12 -1.23
C PRO A 29 -8.05 23.58 -1.41
N ALA A 30 -7.92 24.91 -1.39
CA ALA A 30 -6.87 25.65 -0.73
C ALA A 30 -5.42 25.19 -0.98
N SER A 31 -4.71 26.04 -1.73
CA SER A 31 -3.32 26.36 -1.44
C SER A 31 -3.07 26.35 0.07
N ALA A 32 -2.37 25.33 0.56
CA ALA A 32 -1.80 25.38 1.89
C ALA A 32 -0.74 26.49 1.90
N PRO A 33 -0.70 27.35 2.93
CA PRO A 33 0.33 28.35 3.04
C PRO A 33 1.68 27.68 3.35
N VAL A 34 2.71 28.15 2.64
CA VAL A 34 3.99 28.63 3.20
C VAL A 34 4.70 27.70 4.20
N GLY A 35 5.85 27.17 3.75
CA GLY A 35 7.08 27.23 4.54
C GLY A 35 7.08 26.51 5.90
N ALA A 36 6.67 25.24 5.95
CA ALA A 36 7.17 24.36 7.00
C ALA A 36 8.46 23.72 6.48
N VAL A 37 9.59 24.37 6.77
CA VAL A 37 10.91 23.74 6.77
C VAL A 37 10.74 22.39 7.45
N ALA A 38 10.89 21.30 6.70
CA ALA A 38 10.84 19.97 7.26
C ALA A 38 11.88 19.92 8.40
N PRO A 39 11.54 19.46 9.61
CA PRO A 39 12.58 19.25 10.61
C PRO A 39 13.57 18.28 9.99
N ALA A 40 14.83 18.71 9.87
CA ALA A 40 15.89 18.11 9.05
C ALA A 40 16.30 16.67 9.44
N GLY A 41 15.47 15.96 10.22
CA GLY A 41 15.67 14.57 10.62
C GLY A 41 14.55 13.61 10.24
N ARG A 42 13.41 14.05 9.67
CA ARG A 42 12.32 13.11 9.31
C ARG A 42 12.72 12.05 8.27
N PRO A 43 13.46 12.38 7.20
CA PRO A 43 13.96 11.36 6.27
C PRO A 43 14.83 10.31 6.99
N ALA A 44 15.72 10.73 7.89
CA ALA A 44 16.55 9.81 8.69
C ALA A 44 15.71 8.94 9.64
N VAL A 45 14.62 9.47 10.21
CA VAL A 45 13.69 8.68 11.02
C VAL A 45 12.95 7.66 10.15
N ALA A 46 12.57 8.02 8.93
CA ALA A 46 11.95 7.11 7.96
C ALA A 46 12.92 5.98 7.62
N GLU A 47 14.17 6.29 7.26
CA GLU A 47 15.23 5.31 7.02
C GLU A 47 15.41 4.36 8.22
N ALA A 48 15.47 4.90 9.44
CA ALA A 48 15.59 4.10 10.66
C ALA A 48 14.39 3.17 10.87
N ARG A 49 13.18 3.60 10.52
CA ARG A 49 11.96 2.77 10.57
C ARG A 49 12.01 1.66 9.52
N LEU A 50 12.37 1.99 8.28
CA LEU A 50 12.56 1.01 7.22
C LEU A 50 13.64 0.00 7.59
N GLY A 51 14.73 0.43 8.24
CA GLY A 51 15.79 -0.42 8.75
C GLY A 51 15.29 -1.46 9.76
N LYS A 52 14.43 -1.07 10.71
CA LYS A 52 13.82 -2.01 11.66
C LYS A 52 12.95 -3.06 10.98
N LEU A 53 12.11 -2.65 10.03
CA LEU A 53 11.30 -3.60 9.25
C LEU A 53 12.18 -4.52 8.41
N ALA A 54 13.27 -3.99 7.87
CA ALA A 54 14.24 -4.76 7.12
C ALA A 54 14.94 -5.81 7.99
N ASP A 55 15.29 -5.48 9.24
CA ASP A 55 15.84 -6.43 10.21
C ASP A 55 14.83 -7.54 10.58
N ALA A 56 13.55 -7.19 10.72
CA ALA A 56 12.47 -8.16 10.95
C ALA A 56 12.26 -9.09 9.75
N LEU A 57 12.32 -8.56 8.51
CA LEU A 57 12.30 -9.35 7.29
C LEU A 57 13.50 -10.30 7.22
N ASP A 58 14.70 -9.85 7.60
CA ASP A 58 15.90 -10.69 7.60
C ASP A 58 15.83 -11.77 8.69
N ALA A 59 15.21 -11.50 9.84
CA ALA A 59 14.91 -12.51 10.84
C ALA A 59 13.91 -13.55 10.31
N TYR A 60 12.87 -13.11 9.61
CA TYR A 60 11.91 -13.99 8.95
C TYR A 60 12.60 -14.89 7.92
N LEU A 61 13.45 -14.32 7.06
CA LEU A 61 14.19 -15.06 6.03
C LEU A 61 15.04 -16.18 6.62
N LYS A 62 15.65 -15.98 7.80
CA LYS A 62 16.47 -17.01 8.46
C LYS A 62 15.66 -18.22 8.92
N ILE A 63 14.37 -18.05 9.20
CA ILE A 63 13.49 -19.10 9.70
C ILE A 63 12.77 -19.79 8.53
N HIS A 64 12.27 -19.00 7.58
CA HIS A 64 11.41 -19.48 6.50
C HIS A 64 12.15 -19.70 5.17
N MET A 65 13.41 -19.27 5.06
CA MET A 65 14.26 -19.33 3.86
C MET A 65 13.76 -18.51 2.66
N GLU A 66 12.63 -17.80 2.82
CA GLU A 66 12.07 -16.83 1.88
C GLU A 66 11.48 -15.62 2.61
N TYR A 67 11.35 -14.49 1.91
CA TYR A 67 10.62 -13.32 2.40
C TYR A 67 9.10 -13.51 2.24
N PRO A 68 8.29 -12.97 3.17
CA PRO A 68 6.84 -13.17 3.16
C PRO A 68 6.20 -12.42 1.98
N ASP A 69 5.04 -12.90 1.50
CA ASP A 69 4.29 -12.18 0.45
C ASP A 69 3.67 -10.88 0.96
N LEU A 70 3.37 -10.82 2.27
CA LEU A 70 2.74 -9.69 2.94
C LEU A 70 3.55 -9.31 4.19
N LEU A 71 3.74 -8.01 4.40
CA LEU A 71 4.54 -7.51 5.52
C LEU A 71 3.87 -7.80 6.87
N GLU A 72 2.54 -7.87 6.91
CA GLU A 72 1.73 -8.14 8.11
C GLU A 72 2.00 -9.51 8.73
N VAL A 73 2.57 -10.44 7.96
CA VAL A 73 2.99 -11.75 8.48
C VAL A 73 4.00 -11.59 9.62
N LEU A 74 4.82 -10.53 9.59
CA LEU A 74 5.78 -10.23 10.65
C LEU A 74 5.11 -9.93 11.99
N ILE A 75 3.86 -9.45 12.00
CA ILE A 75 3.10 -9.21 13.24
C ILE A 75 2.67 -10.55 13.84
N ARG A 76 2.19 -11.46 13.00
CA ARG A 76 1.72 -12.78 13.42
C ARG A 76 2.85 -13.60 14.07
N ASP A 77 4.06 -13.44 13.56
CA ASP A 77 5.24 -14.18 14.01
C ASP A 77 6.04 -13.39 15.07
N ASP A 78 5.45 -12.32 15.63
CA ASP A 78 6.00 -11.46 16.69
C ASP A 78 7.37 -10.82 16.37
N LEU A 79 7.63 -10.58 15.08
CA LEU A 79 8.86 -9.95 14.59
C LEU A 79 8.71 -8.42 14.43
N ALA A 80 7.49 -7.90 14.37
CA ALA A 80 7.20 -6.48 14.23
C ALA A 80 5.88 -6.10 14.91
N LYS A 81 5.70 -4.82 15.27
CA LYS A 81 4.43 -4.30 15.82
C LYS A 81 3.66 -3.52 14.76
N PRO A 82 2.32 -3.42 14.84
CA PRO A 82 1.53 -2.64 13.88
C PRO A 82 2.03 -1.20 13.67
N ALA A 83 2.52 -0.55 14.74
CA ALA A 83 3.04 0.81 14.68
C ALA A 83 4.40 0.95 13.96
N ASP A 84 5.08 -0.16 13.65
CA ASP A 84 6.33 -0.14 12.88
C ASP A 84 6.10 -0.06 11.37
N PHE A 85 4.84 -0.22 10.92
CA PHE A 85 4.44 -0.21 9.51
C PHE A 85 4.11 1.20 8.99
N ASP A 86 4.11 2.19 9.87
CA ASP A 86 3.85 3.58 9.53
C ASP A 86 5.14 4.40 9.58
N ASP A 87 5.30 5.27 8.60
CA ASP A 87 6.41 6.21 8.49
C ASP A 87 6.25 7.40 9.46
N PRO A 88 7.23 8.32 9.55
CA PRO A 88 7.16 9.48 10.45
C PRO A 88 6.05 10.49 10.12
N TRP A 89 5.44 10.38 8.94
CA TRP A 89 4.32 11.20 8.50
C TRP A 89 2.97 10.49 8.69
N GLY A 90 2.98 9.24 9.18
CA GLY A 90 1.80 8.42 9.43
C GLY A 90 1.29 7.72 8.18
N HIS A 91 2.10 7.63 7.13
CA HIS A 91 1.77 6.87 5.93
C HIS A 91 2.29 5.45 6.05
N ARG A 92 1.53 4.51 5.50
CA ARG A 92 1.93 3.11 5.53
C ARG A 92 3.13 2.87 4.62
N VAL A 93 4.10 2.12 5.11
CA VAL A 93 5.27 1.69 4.35
C VAL A 93 4.82 0.74 3.23
N ASP A 94 5.26 1.04 2.01
CA ASP A 94 5.04 0.18 0.85
C ASP A 94 6.06 -0.96 0.86
N TYR A 95 5.57 -2.20 0.76
CA TYR A 95 6.37 -3.40 0.64
C TYR A 95 6.16 -4.03 -0.75
N THR A 96 7.26 -4.37 -1.42
CA THR A 96 7.21 -5.12 -2.68
C THR A 96 8.20 -6.28 -2.64
N ARG A 97 7.69 -7.51 -2.63
CA ARG A 97 8.52 -8.69 -2.88
C ARG A 97 8.93 -8.74 -4.35
N ARG A 98 10.23 -8.77 -4.62
CA ARG A 98 10.79 -8.80 -5.99
C ARG A 98 11.17 -10.23 -6.40
N ALA A 99 11.68 -11.01 -5.46
CA ALA A 99 11.99 -12.42 -5.59
C ALA A 99 11.86 -13.11 -4.22
N SER A 100 12.03 -14.43 -4.15
CA SER A 100 11.97 -15.18 -2.88
C SER A 100 12.91 -14.62 -1.81
N GLN A 101 14.06 -14.08 -2.22
CA GLN A 101 15.07 -13.50 -1.33
C GLN A 101 15.39 -12.05 -1.70
N ALA A 102 14.47 -11.32 -2.33
CA ALA A 102 14.67 -9.90 -2.62
C ALA A 102 13.38 -9.10 -2.39
N TYR A 103 13.50 -7.93 -1.78
CA TYR A 103 12.38 -7.01 -1.55
C TYR A 103 12.77 -5.55 -1.73
N LEU A 104 11.76 -4.69 -1.73
CA LEU A 104 11.89 -3.24 -1.63
C LEU A 104 10.91 -2.73 -0.58
N LEU A 105 11.41 -1.93 0.36
CA LEU A 105 10.59 -1.14 1.28
C LEU A 105 10.66 0.33 0.85
N CYS A 106 9.53 1.04 0.84
CA CYS A 106 9.50 2.46 0.53
C CYS A 106 8.57 3.23 1.48
N SER A 107 9.03 4.40 1.93
CA SER A 107 8.23 5.43 2.58
C SER A 107 7.92 6.51 1.54
N ARG A 108 6.66 6.92 1.42
CA ARG A 108 6.23 7.97 0.47
C ARG A 108 6.55 9.39 0.91
N GLY A 109 7.26 9.52 2.04
CA GLY A 109 7.71 10.81 2.51
C GLY A 109 6.54 11.72 2.89
N ARG A 110 6.73 13.02 2.72
CA ARG A 110 5.76 14.02 3.21
C ARG A 110 4.56 14.21 2.30
N ASP A 111 4.77 14.14 0.99
CA ASP A 111 3.74 14.42 -0.01
C ASP A 111 2.79 13.22 -0.19
N ASN A 112 3.17 12.04 0.31
CA ASN A 112 2.45 10.77 0.16
C ASN A 112 2.22 10.40 -1.31
N LEU A 113 3.06 10.92 -2.21
CA LEU A 113 2.98 10.65 -3.64
C LEU A 113 4.09 9.66 -4.00
N PRO A 114 3.77 8.59 -4.73
CA PRO A 114 4.81 7.64 -5.14
C PRO A 114 5.68 8.24 -6.25
N LYS A 115 6.93 7.81 -6.28
CA LYS A 115 7.97 8.17 -7.27
C LYS A 115 8.32 9.66 -7.27
N THR A 116 8.33 10.27 -6.10
CA THR A 116 8.78 11.65 -5.92
C THR A 116 10.16 11.67 -5.26
N GLU A 117 10.75 12.86 -5.15
CA GLU A 117 12.05 13.05 -4.50
C GLU A 117 11.99 12.86 -2.97
N ASP A 118 10.78 12.88 -2.39
CA ASP A 118 10.54 12.66 -0.97
C ASP A 118 10.51 11.16 -0.60
N ASP A 119 10.45 10.27 -1.60
CA ASP A 119 10.45 8.83 -1.40
C ASP A 119 11.78 8.36 -0.80
N VAL A 120 11.68 7.60 0.29
CA VAL A 120 12.82 6.93 0.90
C VAL A 120 12.64 5.43 0.70
N CYS A 121 13.51 4.82 -0.09
CA CYS A 121 13.42 3.40 -0.41
C CYS A 121 14.67 2.62 0.05
N LEU A 122 14.45 1.47 0.65
CA LEU A 122 15.48 0.55 1.13
C LEU A 122 15.34 -0.82 0.44
N PRO A 123 16.28 -1.20 -0.44
CA PRO A 123 16.27 -2.53 -1.05
C PRO A 123 16.82 -3.59 -0.08
N GLY A 124 16.19 -4.76 -0.06
CA GLY A 124 16.66 -5.94 0.66
C GLY A 124 17.19 -7.00 -0.29
N LEU A 125 18.46 -7.38 -0.11
CA LEU A 125 19.13 -8.44 -0.85
C LEU A 125 19.93 -9.33 0.11
N PRO A 126 20.07 -10.63 -0.16
CA PRO A 126 20.79 -11.52 0.72
C PRO A 126 22.30 -11.24 0.60
N GLY A 127 22.98 -11.12 1.74
CA GLY A 127 24.45 -11.02 1.81
C GLY A 127 25.07 -9.66 1.47
N LYS A 128 24.30 -8.57 1.46
CA LYS A 128 24.79 -7.20 1.14
C LYS A 128 24.86 -6.23 2.33
N ARG A 129 24.84 -6.73 3.57
CA ARG A 129 24.96 -5.89 4.78
C ARG A 129 26.32 -6.03 5.43
#